data_AF-A0A966SCI1-F1
#
_entry.id   AF-A0A966SCI1-F1
#
_cell.length_a   1.000
_cell.length_b   1.000
_cell.length_c   1.000
_cell.angle_alpha   90.00
_cell.angle_beta   90.00
_cell.angle_gamma   90.00
#
_symmetry.space_group_name_H-M   'P 1'
#
loop_
_entity.id
_entity.type
_entity.pdbx_description
1 polymer ?
#
loop_
_entity_poly.entity_id
_entity_poly.type
_entity_poly.pdbx_seq_one_letter_code
_entity_poly.pdbx_strand_id
1 'polypeptide(L)'
;MNVKHELQSIISGVGDHATTDLICAAAYHLRKSQETSRISQEPEFTKEKEAEKLISWINQNRLWFTDHDESRFIASGAEQWVYLHQDERYVYKLNDSIFYLFWSDYFHSLLIHNYFFPETAYQLIG
;
A
#
# COMPACT_ATOMS: atom_id res chain seq x y z
N MET A 1 23.19 9.32 -11.36
CA MET A 1 22.48 9.58 -10.08
C MET A 1 22.79 8.43 -9.14
N ASN A 2 22.64 8.62 -7.82
CA ASN A 2 22.94 7.60 -6.81
C ASN A 2 21.63 6.97 -6.35
N VAL A 3 21.54 5.63 -6.40
CA VAL A 3 20.36 4.82 -6.00
C VAL A 3 19.80 5.23 -4.63
N LYS A 4 20.67 5.61 -3.69
CA LYS A 4 20.26 6.12 -2.37
C LYS A 4 19.34 7.34 -2.45
N HIS A 5 19.64 8.28 -3.35
CA HIS A 5 18.84 9.49 -3.53
C HIS A 5 17.49 9.19 -4.18
N GLU A 6 17.46 8.25 -5.12
CA GLU A 6 16.23 7.83 -5.80
C GLU A 6 15.28 7.13 -4.83
N LEU A 7 15.78 6.17 -4.05
CA LEU A 7 15.01 5.51 -2.98
C LEU A 7 14.51 6.50 -1.93
N GLN A 8 15.34 7.47 -1.54
CA GLN A 8 14.93 8.51 -0.61
C GLN A 8 13.79 9.36 -1.20
N SER A 9 13.84 9.69 -2.50
CA SER A 9 12.78 10.44 -3.18
C SER A 9 11.46 9.67 -3.19
N ILE A 10 11.53 8.37 -3.49
CA ILE A 10 10.38 7.45 -3.55
C ILE A 10 9.72 7.32 -2.17
N ILE A 11 10.50 6.98 -1.15
CA ILE A 11 10.01 6.85 0.24
C ILE A 11 9.49 8.20 0.75
N SER A 12 10.09 9.30 0.29
CA SER A 12 9.65 10.63 0.69
C SER A 12 8.36 11.09 -0.02
N GLY A 13 7.94 10.39 -1.09
CA GLY A 13 6.83 10.81 -1.95
C GLY A 13 7.12 12.12 -2.70
N VAL A 14 8.39 12.39 -3.02
CA VAL A 14 8.84 13.61 -3.70
C VAL A 14 9.10 13.27 -5.18
N GLY A 15 8.27 13.76 -6.10
CA GLY A 15 8.43 13.59 -7.56
C GLY A 15 7.11 13.51 -8.35
N ASP A 16 7.20 13.53 -9.69
CA ASP A 16 6.07 13.55 -10.64
C ASP A 16 5.21 12.26 -10.66
N HIS A 17 5.63 11.20 -9.98
CA HIS A 17 4.92 9.90 -9.98
C HIS A 17 3.86 9.79 -8.87
N ALA A 18 3.70 10.83 -8.04
CA ALA A 18 3.08 10.74 -6.72
C ALA A 18 1.54 10.85 -6.67
N THR A 19 0.85 11.16 -7.77
CA THR A 19 -0.61 11.45 -7.73
C THR A 19 -1.51 10.40 -8.36
N THR A 20 -1.00 9.50 -9.20
CA THR A 20 -1.75 8.37 -9.76
C THR A 20 -1.43 7.02 -9.13
N ASP A 21 -0.35 6.92 -8.35
CA ASP A 21 0.02 5.69 -7.65
C ASP A 21 -0.59 5.65 -6.24
N LEU A 22 -1.61 4.81 -6.07
CA LEU A 22 -2.29 4.63 -4.79
C LEU A 22 -1.38 4.07 -3.68
N ILE A 23 -0.31 3.35 -4.02
CA ILE A 23 0.69 2.86 -3.05
C ILE A 23 1.43 4.06 -2.43
N CYS A 24 1.87 4.99 -3.28
CA CYS A 24 2.53 6.21 -2.83
C CYS A 24 1.57 7.10 -2.02
N ALA A 25 0.32 7.22 -2.45
CA ALA A 25 -0.70 8.01 -1.75
C ALA A 25 -1.01 7.45 -0.35
N ALA A 26 -1.15 6.13 -0.22
CA ALA A 26 -1.38 5.46 1.05
C ALA A 26 -0.19 5.64 2.02
N ALA A 27 1.04 5.41 1.54
CA ALA A 27 2.26 5.62 2.33
C ALA A 27 2.38 7.07 2.82
N TYR A 28 2.14 8.03 1.93
CA TYR A 28 2.17 9.45 2.26
C TYR A 28 1.10 9.82 3.30
N HIS A 29 -0.13 9.33 3.15
CA HIS A 29 -1.21 9.61 4.07
C HIS A 29 -0.86 9.11 5.49
N LEU A 30 -0.37 7.88 5.61
CA LEU A 30 0.06 7.32 6.89
C LEU A 30 1.17 8.16 7.53
N ARG A 31 2.20 8.54 6.76
CA ARG A 31 3.28 9.41 7.26
C ARG A 31 2.76 10.75 7.77
N LYS A 32 1.88 11.42 7.03
CA LYS A 32 1.27 12.70 7.48
C LYS A 32 0.47 12.53 8.75
N SER A 33 -0.25 11.43 8.89
CA SER A 33 -0.97 11.12 10.10
C SER A 33 -0.06 10.87 11.31
N GLN A 34 1.14 10.31 11.11
CA GLN A 34 2.16 10.12 12.16
C GLN A 34 2.72 11.46 12.64
N GLU A 35 3.00 12.38 11.72
CA GLU A 35 3.49 13.73 12.04
C GLU A 35 2.48 14.47 12.93
N THR A 36 1.19 14.43 12.59
CA THR A 36 0.14 15.05 13.41
C THR A 36 0.01 14.41 14.79
N SER A 37 0.02 13.07 14.88
CA SER A 37 -0.09 12.36 16.17
C SER A 37 1.11 12.61 17.10
N ARG A 38 2.33 12.77 16.56
CA ARG A 38 3.52 13.14 17.35
C ARG A 38 3.40 14.53 17.96
N ILE A 39 2.78 15.47 17.24
CA ILE A 39 2.53 16.82 17.75
C ILE A 39 1.48 16.80 18.87
N SER A 40 0.48 15.91 18.79
CA SER A 40 -0.62 15.82 19.78
C SER A 40 -0.31 14.96 21.01
N GLN A 41 0.90 14.41 21.17
CA GLN A 41 1.28 13.49 22.26
C GLN A 41 0.33 12.30 22.45
N GLU A 42 -0.30 11.82 21.36
CA GLU A 42 -1.17 10.66 21.44
C GLU A 42 -0.39 9.36 21.69
N PRO A 43 -1.01 8.36 22.37
CA PRO A 43 -0.34 7.12 22.72
C PRO A 43 0.11 6.34 21.48
N GLU A 44 1.09 5.47 21.70
CA GLU A 44 1.82 4.58 20.79
C GLU A 44 1.16 4.30 19.43
N PHE A 45 1.95 4.51 18.38
CA PHE A 45 1.56 4.31 17.00
C PHE A 45 1.55 2.81 16.71
N THR A 46 0.38 2.19 16.54
CA THR A 46 0.23 0.75 16.29
C THR A 46 -0.26 0.49 14.88
N LYS A 47 -0.10 -0.76 14.40
CA LYS A 47 -0.57 -1.19 13.09
C LYS A 47 -2.09 -1.06 12.92
N GLU A 48 -2.83 -1.30 14.00
CA GLU A 48 -4.29 -1.18 14.04
C GLU A 48 -4.72 0.28 13.83
N LYS A 49 -4.02 1.25 14.44
CA LYS A 49 -4.28 2.67 14.21
C LYS A 49 -3.95 3.10 12.77
N GLU A 50 -2.92 2.53 12.15
CA GLU A 50 -2.68 2.76 10.72
C GLU A 50 -3.84 2.21 9.87
N ALA A 51 -4.34 1.02 10.20
CA ALA A 51 -5.49 0.43 9.51
C ALA A 51 -6.73 1.33 9.63
N GLU A 52 -7.05 1.83 10.83
CA GLU A 52 -8.17 2.75 11.05
C GLU A 52 -8.05 4.03 10.20
N LYS A 53 -6.85 4.60 10.14
CA LYS A 53 -6.57 5.80 9.34
C LYS A 53 -6.70 5.52 7.84
N LEU A 54 -6.16 4.41 7.36
CA LEU A 54 -6.34 3.95 5.98
C LEU A 54 -7.82 3.77 5.66
N ILE A 55 -8.57 3.05 6.48
CA ILE A 55 -10.02 2.82 6.29
C ILE A 55 -10.76 4.15 6.19
N SER A 56 -10.48 5.11 7.07
CA SER A 56 -11.07 6.45 7.03
C SER A 56 -10.77 7.17 5.72
N TRP A 57 -9.52 7.13 5.25
CA TRP A 57 -9.11 7.74 3.99
C TRP A 57 -9.69 7.04 2.75
N ILE A 58 -9.71 5.71 2.73
CA ILE A 58 -10.30 4.89 1.67
C ILE A 58 -11.79 5.21 1.55
N ASN A 59 -12.51 5.30 2.68
CA ASN A 59 -13.91 5.70 2.71
C ASN A 59 -14.15 7.10 2.14
N GLN A 60 -13.35 8.08 2.57
CA GLN A 60 -13.47 9.48 2.13
C GLN A 60 -13.22 9.63 0.62
N ASN A 61 -12.27 8.85 0.08
CA ASN A 61 -11.86 8.91 -1.32
C ASN A 61 -12.55 7.86 -2.21
N ARG A 62 -13.42 7.01 -1.63
CA ARG A 62 -14.13 5.91 -2.32
C ARG A 62 -13.20 4.95 -3.05
N LEU A 63 -12.14 4.51 -2.36
CA LEU A 63 -11.06 3.72 -2.95
C LEU A 63 -11.25 2.20 -2.80
N TRP A 64 -12.31 1.71 -2.15
CA TRP A 64 -12.51 0.27 -1.97
C TRP A 64 -12.62 -0.48 -3.30
N PHE A 65 -11.89 -1.59 -3.40
CA PHE A 65 -12.08 -2.55 -4.48
C PHE A 65 -13.40 -3.31 -4.29
N THR A 66 -14.26 -3.31 -5.32
CA THR A 66 -15.64 -3.86 -5.23
C THR A 66 -15.88 -5.08 -6.12
N ASP A 67 -14.96 -5.39 -7.03
CA ASP A 67 -15.09 -6.51 -7.99
C ASP A 67 -14.55 -7.84 -7.43
N HIS A 68 -14.63 -8.03 -6.11
CA HIS A 68 -14.13 -9.23 -5.45
C HIS A 68 -15.08 -10.42 -5.61
N ASP A 69 -14.54 -11.56 -6.06
CA ASP A 69 -15.29 -12.80 -6.27
C ASP A 69 -14.54 -13.99 -5.65
N GLU A 70 -15.04 -14.46 -4.51
CA GLU A 70 -14.45 -15.60 -3.78
C GLU A 70 -14.42 -16.89 -4.60
N SER A 71 -15.33 -17.06 -5.56
CA SER A 71 -15.36 -18.26 -6.41
C SER A 71 -14.18 -18.35 -7.38
N ARG A 72 -13.46 -17.23 -7.58
CA ARG A 72 -12.31 -17.10 -8.49
C ARG A 72 -10.97 -17.24 -7.79
N PHE A 73 -10.95 -17.79 -6.57
CA PHE A 73 -9.71 -18.13 -5.85
C PHE A 73 -8.85 -19.12 -6.64
N ILE A 74 -7.55 -18.83 -6.79
CA ILE A 74 -6.61 -19.70 -7.51
C ILE A 74 -5.59 -20.32 -6.55
N ALA A 75 -5.03 -19.52 -5.65
CA ALA A 75 -3.95 -19.96 -4.77
C ALA A 75 -3.81 -19.06 -3.55
N SER A 76 -3.23 -19.60 -2.48
CA SER A 76 -2.80 -18.83 -1.31
C SER A 76 -1.36 -19.16 -0.92
N GLY A 77 -0.70 -18.17 -0.33
CA GLY A 77 0.52 -18.31 0.45
C GLY A 77 0.28 -17.85 1.88
N ALA A 78 1.34 -17.75 2.68
CA ALA A 78 1.21 -17.40 4.10
C ALA A 78 0.48 -16.05 4.34
N GLU A 79 0.76 -15.01 3.54
CA GLU A 79 0.17 -13.66 3.67
C GLU A 79 -0.75 -13.25 2.51
N GLN A 80 -0.80 -14.04 1.41
CA GLN A 80 -1.47 -13.61 0.17
C GLN A 80 -2.54 -14.61 -0.26
N TRP A 81 -3.69 -14.09 -0.66
CA TRP A 81 -4.70 -14.83 -1.42
C TRP A 81 -4.77 -14.27 -2.83
N VAL A 82 -4.71 -15.13 -3.84
CA VAL A 82 -4.66 -14.77 -5.25
C VAL A 82 -5.95 -15.19 -5.92
N TYR A 83 -6.57 -14.24 -6.62
CA TYR A 83 -7.84 -14.40 -7.30
C TYR A 83 -7.71 -14.05 -8.78
N LEU A 84 -8.43 -14.77 -9.64
CA LEU A 84 -8.50 -14.48 -11.07
C LEU A 84 -9.41 -13.27 -11.29
N HIS A 85 -8.92 -12.22 -11.93
CA HIS A 85 -9.74 -11.07 -12.30
C HIS A 85 -10.78 -11.44 -13.37
N GLN A 86 -11.89 -10.70 -13.47
CA GLN A 86 -12.94 -10.93 -14.47
C GLN A 86 -12.42 -10.92 -15.93
N ASP A 87 -11.42 -10.09 -16.21
CA ASP A 87 -10.71 -10.01 -17.51
C ASP A 87 -9.82 -11.25 -17.80
N GLU A 88 -9.65 -12.19 -16.86
CA GLU A 88 -8.87 -13.45 -16.97
C GLU A 88 -7.36 -13.32 -17.32
N ARG A 89 -6.94 -12.17 -17.82
CA ARG A 89 -5.54 -11.82 -18.11
C ARG A 89 -4.80 -11.32 -16.87
N TYR A 90 -5.53 -10.97 -15.82
CA TYR A 90 -4.99 -10.41 -14.59
C TYR A 90 -5.36 -11.26 -13.39
N VAL A 91 -4.53 -11.17 -12.37
CA VAL A 91 -4.83 -11.63 -11.02
C VAL A 91 -4.74 -10.44 -10.07
N TYR A 92 -5.54 -10.46 -9.01
CA TYR A 92 -5.38 -9.54 -7.90
C TYR A 92 -5.09 -10.32 -6.62
N LYS A 93 -4.48 -9.62 -5.66
CA LYS A 93 -4.04 -10.21 -4.40
C LYS A 93 -4.65 -9.48 -3.23
N LEU A 94 -5.16 -10.22 -2.26
CA LEU A 94 -5.44 -9.72 -0.92
C LEU A 94 -4.24 -10.03 -0.02
N ASN A 95 -3.82 -9.07 0.78
CA ASN A 95 -2.66 -9.19 1.67
C ASN A 95 -3.01 -8.65 3.05
N ASP A 96 -2.79 -9.45 4.10
CA ASP A 96 -3.05 -9.07 5.49
C ASP A 96 -1.85 -8.36 6.16
N SER A 97 -0.74 -8.25 5.42
CA SER A 97 0.55 -7.66 5.80
C SER A 97 1.18 -8.28 7.05
N ILE A 98 0.86 -9.52 7.44
CA ILE A 98 1.29 -10.10 8.74
C ILE A 98 2.80 -10.09 8.99
N PHE A 99 3.63 -10.07 7.94
CA PHE A 99 5.09 -10.01 8.06
C PHE A 99 5.65 -8.60 8.26
N TYR A 100 4.79 -7.58 8.26
CA TYR A 100 5.15 -6.18 8.44
C TYR A 100 4.66 -5.66 9.79
N LEU A 101 5.53 -4.91 10.48
CA LEU A 101 5.20 -4.31 11.77
C LEU A 101 4.14 -3.20 11.60
N PHE A 102 4.21 -2.45 10.50
CA PHE A 102 3.27 -1.39 10.14
C PHE A 102 2.77 -1.54 8.68
N TRP A 103 1.59 -1.01 8.38
CA TRP A 103 1.10 -0.89 7.00
C TRP A 103 1.99 0.04 6.17
N SER A 104 2.56 1.07 6.79
CA SER A 104 3.55 1.93 6.13
C SER A 104 4.78 1.15 5.67
N ASP A 105 5.24 0.16 6.43
CA ASP A 105 6.35 -0.73 6.01
C ASP A 105 5.96 -1.55 4.78
N TYR A 106 4.73 -2.06 4.73
CA TYR A 106 4.20 -2.80 3.58
C TYR A 106 4.18 -1.95 2.31
N PHE A 107 3.64 -0.72 2.37
CA PHE A 107 3.63 0.17 1.20
C PHE A 107 5.04 0.58 0.77
N HIS A 108 5.96 0.84 1.70
CA HIS A 108 7.36 1.10 1.33
C HIS A 108 8.01 -0.11 0.64
N SER A 109 7.73 -1.33 1.09
CA SER A 109 8.20 -2.56 0.44
C SER A 109 7.71 -2.65 -1.02
N LEU A 110 6.44 -2.34 -1.27
CA LEU A 110 5.89 -2.31 -2.63
C LEU A 110 6.52 -1.22 -3.50
N LEU A 111 6.72 -0.01 -2.97
CA LEU A 111 7.39 1.07 -3.69
C LEU A 111 8.83 0.70 -4.09
N ILE A 112 9.57 0.07 -3.18
CA ILE A 112 10.94 -0.41 -3.43
C ILE A 112 10.92 -1.54 -4.47
N HIS A 113 9.99 -2.49 -4.34
CA HIS A 113 9.82 -3.56 -5.31
C HIS A 113 9.54 -2.99 -6.72
N ASN A 114 8.60 -2.06 -6.86
CA ASN A 114 8.24 -1.46 -8.14
C ASN A 114 9.41 -0.71 -8.79
N TYR A 115 10.27 -0.08 -7.99
CA TYR A 115 11.47 0.56 -8.49
C TYR A 115 12.51 -0.44 -9.03
N PHE A 116 12.76 -1.54 -8.31
CA PHE A 116 13.76 -2.54 -8.72
C PHE A 116 13.23 -3.52 -9.79
N PHE A 117 11.92 -3.76 -9.83
CA PHE A 117 11.27 -4.75 -10.70
C PHE A 117 10.08 -4.12 -11.44
N PRO A 118 10.32 -3.15 -12.34
CA PRO A 118 9.24 -2.43 -13.02
C PRO A 118 8.39 -3.34 -13.92
N GLU A 119 8.96 -4.42 -14.46
CA GLU A 119 8.24 -5.39 -15.31
C GLU A 119 7.20 -6.21 -14.52
N THR A 120 7.34 -6.29 -13.20
CA THR A 120 6.40 -6.99 -12.31
C THR A 120 5.79 -6.05 -11.28
N ALA A 121 5.76 -4.75 -11.57
CA ALA A 121 5.29 -3.74 -10.65
C ALA A 121 3.84 -4.01 -10.19
N TYR A 122 3.62 -3.82 -8.89
CA TYR A 122 2.30 -3.89 -8.29
C TYR A 122 1.56 -2.57 -8.48
N GLN A 123 0.26 -2.69 -8.73
CA GLN A 123 -0.68 -1.59 -8.63
C GLN A 123 -1.64 -1.88 -7.47
N LEU A 124 -1.83 -0.91 -6.58
CA LEU A 124 -2.89 -0.98 -5.57
C LEU A 124 -4.21 -0.55 -6.25
N ILE A 125 -5.23 -1.41 -6.16
CA ILE A 125 -6.54 -1.20 -6.81
C ILE A 125 -7.68 -0.98 -5.81
N GLY A 126 -7.39 -1.07 -4.51
CA GLY A 126 -8.27 -0.69 -3.41
C GLY A 126 -7.81 -1.22 -2.07
#